data_AF-A0A2T0T0A0-F1
#
_entry.id   AF-A0A2T0T0A0-F1
#
_cell.length_a   1.000
_cell.length_b   1.000
_cell.length_c   1.000
_cell.angle_alpha   90.00
_cell.angle_beta   90.00
_cell.angle_gamma   90.00
#
_symmetry.space_group_name_H-M   'P 1'
#
loop_
_entity.id
_entity.type
_entity.pdbx_description
1 polymer ?
#
loop_
_entity_poly.entity_id
_entity_poly.type
_entity_poly.pdbx_seq_one_letter_code
_entity_poly.pdbx_strand_id
1 'polypeptide(L)'
;MSPRSRSAAWLARRFEVSVRTVERDLEALRQTGVPILGGVGRGGGYSVDRERTLPPVTLTDVEALAVSLALRTTGAPFAAAARRAGQKVLAVLPGDVRRREEELAARVGKVGEHGDGSGSESGVVGEVVGEAMVAGKVLRLRYADRQGVVTVRDVEPLGLLWGPRGWYLAAWCRLREAVRGFQLDRILGAEMSVERVVPREREWAAELERLAADPVAK
;
A
#
# COMPACT_ATOMS: atom_id res chain seq x y z
N MET A 1 -27.27 16.74 1.49
CA MET A 1 -28.07 16.34 2.67
C MET A 1 -27.16 15.70 3.71
N SER A 2 -26.91 16.34 4.86
CA SER A 2 -26.17 15.72 5.97
C SER A 2 -26.84 14.41 6.42
N PRO A 3 -26.09 13.42 6.96
CA PRO A 3 -26.73 12.23 7.51
C PRO A 3 -27.67 12.68 8.62
N ARG A 4 -28.89 12.13 8.65
CA ARG A 4 -29.85 12.41 9.73
C ARG A 4 -29.17 12.13 11.08
N SER A 5 -29.09 13.14 11.94
CA SER A 5 -28.55 12.99 13.30
C SER A 5 -29.31 11.91 14.06
N ARG A 6 -28.59 11.14 14.89
CA ARG A 6 -29.16 10.06 15.72
C ARG A 6 -28.91 10.37 17.20
N SER A 7 -29.95 10.25 18.03
CA SER A 7 -29.79 10.45 19.47
C SER A 7 -29.02 9.28 20.11
N ALA A 8 -28.39 9.52 21.27
CA ALA A 8 -27.72 8.46 22.01
C ALA A 8 -28.68 7.32 22.36
N ALA A 9 -29.93 7.63 22.72
CA ALA A 9 -30.98 6.64 22.97
C ALA A 9 -31.32 5.79 21.74
N TRP A 10 -31.28 6.36 20.54
CA TRP A 10 -31.50 5.60 19.31
C TRP A 10 -30.32 4.65 19.04
N LEU A 11 -29.09 5.14 19.18
CA LEU A 11 -27.86 4.34 19.02
C LEU A 11 -27.80 3.20 20.05
N ALA A 12 -28.16 3.48 21.30
CA ALA A 12 -28.22 2.52 22.39
C ALA A 12 -29.15 1.35 22.06
N ARG A 13 -30.36 1.64 21.56
CA ARG A 13 -31.29 0.60 21.09
C ARG A 13 -30.77 -0.15 19.87
N ARG A 14 -30.17 0.56 18.90
CA ARG A 14 -29.65 -0.03 17.64
C ARG A 14 -28.54 -1.04 17.88
N PHE A 15 -27.65 -0.74 18.83
CA PHE A 15 -26.46 -1.53 19.15
C PHE A 15 -26.63 -2.37 20.43
N GLU A 16 -27.82 -2.37 21.03
CA GLU A 16 -28.16 -3.15 22.23
C GLU A 16 -27.24 -2.89 23.43
N VAL A 17 -26.88 -1.61 23.63
CA VAL A 17 -26.01 -1.15 24.72
C VAL A 17 -26.67 -0.02 25.52
N SER A 18 -26.08 0.35 26.65
CA SER A 18 -26.57 1.48 27.45
C SER A 18 -26.27 2.83 26.76
N VAL A 19 -27.09 3.86 27.05
CA VAL A 19 -26.83 5.24 26.62
C VAL A 19 -25.46 5.73 27.08
N ARG A 20 -25.06 5.38 28.32
CA ARG A 20 -23.76 5.70 28.88
C ARG A 20 -22.61 5.09 28.07
N THR A 21 -22.79 3.85 27.59
CA THR A 21 -21.80 3.18 26.72
C THR A 21 -21.65 3.93 25.41
N VAL A 22 -22.77 4.30 24.78
CA VAL A 22 -22.78 5.08 23.53
C VAL A 22 -22.05 6.41 23.71
N GLU A 23 -22.38 7.18 24.76
CA GLU A 23 -21.76 8.49 25.00
C GLU A 23 -20.25 8.36 25.24
N ARG A 24 -19.83 7.35 26.00
CA ARG A 24 -18.41 7.05 26.24
C ARG A 24 -17.69 6.68 24.93
N ASP A 25 -18.29 5.84 24.10
CA ASP A 25 -17.68 5.39 22.85
C ASP A 25 -17.65 6.50 21.79
N LEU A 26 -18.68 7.36 21.75
CA LEU A 26 -18.68 8.58 20.92
C LEU A 26 -17.56 9.54 21.33
N GLU A 27 -17.32 9.71 22.63
CA GLU A 27 -16.22 10.53 23.12
C GLU A 27 -14.85 9.91 22.78
N ALA A 28 -14.70 8.59 22.91
CA ALA A 28 -13.50 7.89 22.45
C ALA A 28 -13.26 8.09 20.95
N LEU A 29 -14.31 8.01 20.12
CA LEU A 29 -14.20 8.28 18.68
C LEU A 29 -13.77 9.72 18.39
N ARG A 30 -14.29 10.72 19.12
CA ARG A 30 -13.85 12.11 19.00
C ARG A 30 -12.37 12.28 19.33
N GLN A 31 -11.89 11.60 20.38
CA GLN A 31 -10.49 11.61 20.77
C GLN A 31 -9.57 10.98 19.70
N THR A 32 -10.09 10.04 18.90
CA THR A 32 -9.36 9.50 17.72
C THR A 32 -9.45 10.39 16.46
N GLY A 33 -10.09 11.56 16.55
CA GLY A 33 -10.19 12.53 15.46
C GLY A 33 -11.33 12.27 14.47
N VAL A 34 -12.35 11.49 14.85
CA VAL A 34 -13.59 11.39 14.06
C VAL A 34 -14.40 12.68 14.28
N PRO A 35 -14.72 13.45 13.22
CA PRO A 35 -15.41 14.73 13.37
C PRO A 35 -16.91 14.50 13.61
N ILE A 36 -17.26 14.19 14.85
CA ILE A 36 -18.64 14.01 15.29
C ILE A 36 -19.19 15.36 15.77
N LEU A 37 -20.26 15.82 15.12
CA LEU A 37 -21.08 16.94 15.53
C LEU A 37 -22.12 16.45 16.55
N GLY A 38 -22.27 17.19 17.65
CA GLY A 38 -23.35 17.00 18.61
C GLY A 38 -24.26 18.21 18.64
N GLY A 39 -25.57 18.00 18.53
CA GLY A 39 -26.59 19.06 18.68
C GLY A 39 -27.53 18.76 19.84
N VAL A 40 -27.87 19.78 20.64
CA VAL A 40 -28.88 19.69 21.72
C VAL A 40 -30.24 20.20 21.21
N GLY A 41 -31.35 19.60 21.62
CA GLY A 41 -32.72 20.06 21.29
C GLY A 41 -33.62 19.04 20.58
N ARG A 42 -34.81 19.48 20.13
CA ARG A 42 -35.88 18.62 19.56
C ARG A 42 -35.55 17.93 18.22
N GLY A 43 -34.41 18.24 17.62
CA GLY A 43 -33.80 17.52 16.48
C GLY A 43 -32.34 17.12 16.73
N GLY A 44 -31.92 17.13 17.99
CA GLY A 44 -30.54 16.90 18.43
C GLY A 44 -30.10 15.44 18.34
N GLY A 45 -28.79 15.24 18.45
CA GLY A 45 -28.14 13.94 18.28
C GLY A 45 -26.76 14.09 17.67
N TYR A 46 -26.16 12.95 17.36
CA TYR A 46 -24.82 12.85 16.81
C TYR A 46 -24.87 12.61 15.30
N SER A 47 -24.00 13.29 14.57
CA SER A 47 -23.77 13.08 13.14
C SER A 47 -22.30 13.27 12.82
N VAL A 48 -21.79 12.62 11.78
CA VAL A 48 -20.44 12.88 11.27
C VAL A 48 -20.47 14.12 10.36
N ASP A 49 -19.52 15.02 10.56
CA ASP A 49 -19.34 16.24 9.76
C ASP A 49 -18.93 15.90 8.32
N ARG A 50 -19.87 16.03 7.37
CA ARG A 50 -19.60 15.75 5.95
C ARG A 50 -18.67 16.74 5.28
N GLU A 51 -18.56 17.98 5.78
CA GLU A 51 -17.67 18.98 5.19
C GLU A 51 -16.21 18.71 5.58
N ARG A 52 -15.99 17.91 6.64
CA ARG A 52 -14.67 17.55 7.17
C ARG A 52 -14.35 16.05 7.03
N THR A 53 -15.19 15.29 6.34
CA THR A 53 -14.93 13.87 6.01
C THR A 53 -15.07 13.60 4.53
N LEU A 54 -14.27 12.68 4.02
CA LEU A 54 -14.48 12.15 2.68
C LEU A 54 -15.84 11.43 2.62
N PRO A 55 -16.62 11.60 1.53
CA PRO A 55 -17.77 10.72 1.27
C PRO A 55 -17.29 9.26 1.14
N PRO A 56 -18.19 8.27 1.27
CA PRO A 56 -17.82 6.87 1.04
C PRO A 56 -17.13 6.69 -0.31
N VAL A 57 -15.87 6.26 -0.29
CA VAL A 57 -15.09 5.94 -1.48
C VAL A 57 -15.10 4.42 -1.64
N THR A 58 -15.37 3.95 -2.85
CA THR A 58 -15.23 2.53 -3.19
C THR A 58 -13.82 2.33 -3.70
N LEU A 59 -13.09 1.39 -3.10
CA LEU A 59 -11.78 0.94 -3.55
C LEU A 59 -11.90 -0.56 -3.84
N THR A 60 -11.33 -0.99 -4.95
CA THR A 60 -11.05 -2.40 -5.23
C THR A 60 -9.98 -2.92 -4.27
N ASP A 61 -9.85 -4.25 -4.18
CA ASP A 61 -8.84 -4.89 -3.32
C ASP A 61 -7.42 -4.40 -3.66
N VAL A 62 -7.13 -4.21 -4.95
CA VAL A 62 -5.83 -3.73 -5.45
C VAL A 62 -5.60 -2.25 -5.09
N GLU A 63 -6.61 -1.40 -5.24
CA GLU A 63 -6.49 0.02 -4.88
C GLU A 63 -6.33 0.21 -3.37
N ALA A 64 -7.10 -0.53 -2.56
CA ALA A 64 -7.02 -0.43 -1.12
C ALA A 64 -5.66 -0.92 -0.59
N LEU A 65 -5.13 -1.98 -1.19
CA LEU A 65 -3.76 -2.46 -0.98
C LEU A 65 -2.72 -1.39 -1.36
N ALA A 66 -2.82 -0.80 -2.54
CA ALA A 66 -1.90 0.22 -3.03
C ALA A 66 -1.87 1.47 -2.13
N VAL A 67 -3.04 1.98 -1.74
CA VAL A 67 -3.18 3.11 -0.81
C VAL A 67 -2.57 2.77 0.54
N SER A 68 -2.87 1.59 1.07
CA SER A 68 -2.35 1.12 2.36
C SER A 68 -0.82 1.08 2.39
N LEU A 69 -0.21 0.56 1.32
CA LEU A 69 1.24 0.46 1.17
C LEU A 69 1.89 1.85 1.03
N ALA A 70 1.32 2.73 0.19
CA ALA A 70 1.83 4.09 -0.01
C ALA A 70 1.81 4.92 1.29
N LEU A 71 0.80 4.73 2.14
CA LEU A 71 0.69 5.43 3.41
C LEU A 71 1.73 4.98 4.46
N ARG A 72 2.29 3.76 4.34
CA ARG A 72 3.41 3.31 5.20
C ARG A 72 4.74 3.94 4.83
N THR A 73 4.94 4.18 3.55
CA THR A 73 6.20 4.69 3.02
C THR A 73 6.28 6.22 3.06
N THR A 74 5.14 6.89 3.34
CA THR A 74 5.02 8.35 3.46
C THR A 74 5.92 8.92 4.56
N GLY A 75 6.74 9.92 4.19
CA GLY A 75 7.65 10.63 5.10
C GLY A 75 7.00 11.78 5.89
N ALA A 76 7.85 12.54 6.60
CA ALA A 76 7.45 13.79 7.26
C ALA A 76 7.06 14.87 6.22
N PRO A 77 6.17 15.83 6.56
CA PRO A 77 5.58 16.09 7.88
C PRO A 77 4.29 15.30 8.16
N PHE A 78 3.68 14.67 7.16
CA PHE A 78 2.35 14.06 7.28
C PHE A 78 2.35 12.62 7.78
N ALA A 79 3.51 12.04 8.13
CA ALA A 79 3.65 10.65 8.56
C ALA A 79 2.61 10.22 9.62
N ALA A 80 2.32 11.06 10.62
CA ALA A 80 1.32 10.73 11.65
C ALA A 80 -0.12 10.67 11.08
N ALA A 81 -0.47 11.56 10.17
CA ALA A 81 -1.76 11.55 9.49
C ALA A 81 -1.87 10.36 8.52
N ALA A 82 -0.80 10.06 7.78
CA ALA A 82 -0.72 8.92 6.88
C ALA A 82 -0.89 7.59 7.63
N ARG A 83 -0.22 7.41 8.78
CA ARG A 83 -0.41 6.23 9.64
C ARG A 83 -1.87 6.05 10.07
N ARG A 84 -2.53 7.12 10.52
CA ARG A 84 -3.95 7.07 10.91
C ARG A 84 -4.87 6.75 9.73
N ALA A 85 -4.60 7.32 8.55
CA ALA A 85 -5.35 7.00 7.34
C ALA A 85 -5.16 5.54 6.93
N GLY A 86 -3.93 5.02 6.97
CA GLY A 86 -3.62 3.62 6.66
C GLY A 86 -4.33 2.65 7.61
N GLN A 87 -4.37 2.95 8.92
CA GLN A 87 -5.13 2.17 9.88
C GLN A 87 -6.63 2.11 9.56
N LYS A 88 -7.22 3.22 9.08
CA LYS A 88 -8.64 3.25 8.66
C LYS A 88 -8.88 2.39 7.43
N VAL A 89 -7.97 2.40 6.45
CA VAL A 89 -8.03 1.53 5.26
C VAL A 89 -7.90 0.06 5.67
N LEU A 90 -6.90 -0.29 6.47
CA LEU A 90 -6.71 -1.66 6.96
C LEU A 90 -7.90 -2.19 7.75
N ALA A 91 -8.55 -1.34 8.56
CA ALA A 91 -9.69 -1.72 9.40
C ALA A 91 -10.90 -2.22 8.58
N VAL A 92 -11.05 -1.76 7.33
CA VAL A 92 -12.19 -2.12 6.47
C VAL A 92 -11.86 -3.19 5.44
N LEU A 93 -10.59 -3.60 5.31
CA LEU A 93 -10.18 -4.65 4.39
C LEU A 93 -10.67 -6.04 4.84
N PRO A 94 -11.13 -6.88 3.89
CA PRO A 94 -11.33 -8.31 4.14
C PRO A 94 -10.07 -8.98 4.69
N GLY A 95 -10.22 -10.01 5.53
CA GLY A 95 -9.09 -10.63 6.24
C GLY A 95 -8.04 -11.24 5.31
N ASP A 96 -8.45 -11.78 4.16
CA ASP A 96 -7.56 -12.30 3.13
C ASP A 96 -6.80 -11.18 2.40
N VAL A 97 -7.45 -10.05 2.10
CA VAL A 97 -6.81 -8.86 1.51
C VAL A 97 -5.82 -8.24 2.50
N ARG A 98 -6.15 -8.19 3.80
CA ARG A 98 -5.23 -7.72 4.85
C ARG A 98 -3.97 -8.60 4.95
N ARG A 99 -4.09 -9.92 4.90
CA ARG A 99 -2.91 -10.81 4.91
C ARG A 99 -2.02 -10.58 3.68
N ARG A 100 -2.61 -10.46 2.48
CA ARG A 100 -1.87 -10.14 1.26
C ARG A 100 -1.15 -8.78 1.38
N GLU A 101 -1.80 -7.82 2.01
CA GLU A 101 -1.20 -6.52 2.32
C GLU A 101 0.03 -6.67 3.22
N GLU A 102 -0.07 -7.40 4.33
CA GLU A 102 1.06 -7.64 5.23
C GLU A 102 2.22 -8.35 4.51
N GLU A 103 1.92 -9.36 3.68
CA GLU A 103 2.89 -10.09 2.86
C GLU A 103 3.59 -9.19 1.83
N LEU A 104 2.86 -8.29 1.18
CA LEU A 104 3.41 -7.38 0.18
C LEU A 104 4.17 -6.22 0.82
N ALA A 105 3.69 -5.69 1.96
CA ALA A 105 4.40 -4.67 2.71
C ALA A 105 5.76 -5.15 3.20
N ALA A 106 5.89 -6.42 3.60
CA ALA A 106 7.17 -7.04 3.95
C ALA A 106 8.15 -7.15 2.76
N ARG A 107 7.66 -7.00 1.53
CA ARG A 107 8.42 -7.02 0.28
C ARG A 107 8.75 -5.61 -0.24
N VAL A 108 8.35 -4.55 0.47
CA VAL A 108 8.70 -3.18 0.11
C VAL A 108 9.75 -2.64 1.08
N GLY A 109 10.93 -2.37 0.54
CA GLY A 109 12.08 -1.89 1.31
C GLY A 109 12.58 -0.52 0.85
N LYS A 110 13.45 0.06 1.67
CA LYS A 110 14.23 1.26 1.35
C LYS A 110 15.71 0.89 1.24
N VAL A 111 16.41 1.49 0.29
CA VAL A 111 17.81 1.20 -0.01
C VAL A 111 18.61 2.52 -0.08
N GLY A 112 19.66 2.65 0.73
CA GLY A 112 20.58 3.80 0.72
C GLY A 112 20.00 5.13 1.22
N GLU A 113 20.81 6.19 1.13
CA GLU A 113 20.36 7.56 1.37
C GLU A 113 19.48 8.04 0.21
N HIS A 114 18.30 8.56 0.54
CA HIS A 114 17.31 8.93 -0.46
C HIS A 114 17.76 10.24 -1.11
N GLY A 115 18.01 10.22 -2.42
CA GLY A 115 18.11 11.47 -3.16
C GLY A 115 16.73 12.11 -3.28
N ASP A 116 16.70 13.44 -3.40
CA ASP A 116 15.50 14.28 -3.63
C ASP A 116 14.82 14.02 -4.98
N GLY A 117 15.21 12.95 -5.67
CA GLY A 117 14.76 12.60 -7.00
C GLY A 117 13.28 12.30 -7.02
N SER A 118 12.53 13.14 -7.73
CA SER A 118 11.19 12.82 -8.22
C SER A 118 11.28 11.52 -9.01
N GLY A 119 10.86 10.40 -8.39
CA GLY A 119 10.79 9.12 -9.09
C GLY A 119 9.95 9.29 -10.34
N SER A 120 10.57 9.02 -11.49
CA SER A 120 9.95 9.06 -12.81
C SER A 120 8.67 8.21 -12.80
N GLU A 121 7.63 8.76 -13.42
CA GLU A 121 6.34 8.09 -13.68
C GLU A 121 6.59 6.87 -14.56
N SER A 122 6.98 5.74 -13.96
CA SER A 122 7.00 4.44 -14.62
C SER A 122 5.57 3.95 -14.93
N GLY A 123 4.59 4.83 -15.19
CA GLY A 123 3.14 4.60 -15.10
C GLY A 123 2.68 3.20 -15.50
N VAL A 124 2.83 2.85 -16.78
CA VAL A 124 2.39 1.54 -17.29
C VAL A 124 3.25 0.38 -16.80
N VAL A 125 4.57 0.55 -16.70
CA VAL A 125 5.48 -0.50 -16.23
C VAL A 125 5.26 -0.81 -14.75
N GLY A 126 5.10 0.23 -13.93
CA GLY A 126 4.84 0.14 -12.50
C GLY A 126 3.50 -0.51 -12.21
N GLU A 127 2.47 -0.21 -13.01
CA GLU A 127 1.16 -0.86 -12.96
C GLU A 127 1.30 -2.37 -13.20
N VAL A 128 1.91 -2.78 -14.33
CA VAL A 128 2.11 -4.20 -14.65
C VAL A 128 2.95 -4.93 -13.60
N VAL A 129 4.01 -4.28 -13.09
CA VAL A 129 4.85 -4.85 -12.03
C VAL A 129 4.04 -5.03 -10.73
N GLY A 130 3.27 -4.01 -10.34
CA GLY A 130 2.41 -4.04 -9.17
C GLY A 130 1.37 -5.15 -9.27
N GLU A 131 0.65 -5.24 -10.38
CA GLU A 131 -0.33 -6.29 -10.64
C GLU A 131 0.28 -7.69 -10.56
N ALA A 132 1.45 -7.90 -11.19
CA ALA A 132 2.12 -9.20 -11.17
C ALA A 132 2.58 -9.59 -9.76
N MET A 133 3.02 -8.64 -8.94
CA MET A 133 3.35 -8.89 -7.52
C MET A 133 2.11 -9.30 -6.72
N VAL A 134 0.99 -8.61 -6.91
CA VAL A 134 -0.29 -8.93 -6.24
C VAL A 134 -0.82 -10.30 -6.68
N ALA A 135 -0.73 -10.59 -7.97
CA ALA A 135 -1.21 -11.83 -8.55
C ALA A 135 -0.24 -13.03 -8.34
N GLY A 136 0.98 -12.77 -7.88
CA GLY A 136 2.05 -13.77 -7.74
C GLY A 136 2.43 -14.39 -9.09
N LYS A 137 2.63 -13.55 -10.11
CA LYS A 137 2.90 -13.96 -11.50
C LYS A 137 4.31 -13.63 -11.95
N VAL A 138 4.84 -14.44 -12.87
CA VAL A 138 6.13 -14.20 -13.53
C VAL A 138 5.99 -12.99 -14.46
N LEU A 139 7.02 -12.15 -14.54
CA LEU A 139 7.11 -11.01 -15.46
C LEU A 139 8.10 -11.29 -16.57
N ARG A 140 7.72 -10.99 -17.82
CA ARG A 140 8.65 -10.88 -18.94
C ARG A 140 9.05 -9.42 -19.11
N LEU A 141 10.33 -9.13 -18.94
CA LEU A 141 10.89 -7.78 -19.01
C LEU A 141 11.77 -7.63 -20.24
N ARG A 142 11.58 -6.54 -20.98
CA ARG A 142 12.57 -6.02 -21.94
C ARG A 142 13.40 -4.95 -21.23
N TYR A 143 14.61 -5.29 -20.81
CA TYR A 143 15.42 -4.49 -19.90
C TYR A 143 16.72 -4.02 -20.56
N ALA A 144 17.02 -2.73 -20.43
CA ALA A 144 18.31 -2.14 -20.81
C ALA A 144 19.24 -2.09 -19.60
N ASP A 145 20.41 -2.71 -19.69
CA ASP A 145 21.40 -2.65 -18.61
C ASP A 145 22.16 -1.30 -18.57
N ARG A 146 23.13 -1.18 -17.65
CA ARG A 146 23.95 0.05 -17.50
C ARG A 146 24.74 0.40 -18.77
N GLN A 147 25.02 -0.57 -19.63
CA GLN A 147 25.76 -0.42 -20.88
C GLN A 147 24.82 -0.20 -22.09
N GLY A 148 23.50 -0.16 -21.87
CA GLY A 148 22.50 -0.02 -22.92
C GLY A 148 22.18 -1.33 -23.65
N VAL A 149 22.71 -2.47 -23.20
CA VAL A 149 22.41 -3.76 -23.82
C VAL A 149 21.00 -4.16 -23.44
N VAL A 150 20.14 -4.27 -24.46
CA VAL A 150 18.74 -4.66 -24.29
C VAL A 150 18.63 -6.16 -24.26
N THR A 151 17.91 -6.67 -23.27
CA THR A 151 17.72 -8.10 -23.10
C THR A 151 16.31 -8.44 -22.64
N VAL A 152 15.82 -9.62 -23.00
CA VAL A 152 14.55 -10.15 -22.51
C VAL A 152 14.82 -11.09 -21.34
N ARG A 153 14.04 -10.94 -20.26
CA ARG A 153 14.20 -11.69 -19.01
C ARG A 153 12.84 -12.11 -18.47
N ASP A 154 12.68 -13.40 -18.19
CA ASP A 154 11.59 -13.87 -17.35
C ASP A 154 12.06 -13.83 -15.89
N VAL A 155 11.33 -13.08 -15.06
CA VAL A 155 11.71 -12.78 -13.67
C VAL A 155 10.54 -13.06 -12.72
N GLU A 156 10.86 -13.54 -11.52
CA GLU A 156 9.88 -13.80 -10.46
C GLU A 156 9.95 -12.65 -9.44
N PRO A 157 8.92 -11.80 -9.35
CA PRO A 157 8.94 -10.64 -8.45
C PRO A 157 9.08 -11.05 -6.99
N LEU A 158 10.10 -10.52 -6.31
CA LEU A 158 10.34 -10.73 -4.88
C LEU A 158 9.95 -9.52 -4.06
N GLY A 159 10.22 -8.31 -4.54
CA GLY A 159 9.85 -7.08 -3.85
C GLY A 159 10.23 -5.80 -4.58
N LEU A 160 9.83 -4.66 -4.03
CA LEU A 160 10.16 -3.33 -4.54
C LEU A 160 11.07 -2.60 -3.56
N LEU A 161 12.08 -1.93 -4.09
CA LEU A 161 13.06 -1.19 -3.32
C LEU A 161 13.07 0.26 -3.80
N TRP A 162 12.84 1.18 -2.87
CA TRP A 162 13.03 2.60 -3.15
C TRP A 162 14.48 2.98 -2.84
N GLY A 163 15.22 3.45 -3.85
CA GLY A 163 16.61 3.84 -3.70
C GLY A 163 16.96 5.17 -4.37
N PRO A 164 18.26 5.51 -4.47
CA PRO A 164 18.72 6.85 -4.84
C PRO A 164 18.35 7.29 -6.27
N ARG A 165 17.97 6.35 -7.14
CA ARG A 165 17.59 6.59 -8.54
C ARG A 165 16.15 6.15 -8.84
N GLY A 166 15.30 6.14 -7.82
CA GLY A 166 13.90 5.71 -7.92
C GLY A 166 13.68 4.26 -7.53
N TRP A 167 12.64 3.65 -8.13
CA TRP A 167 12.20 2.30 -7.82
C TRP A 167 13.05 1.22 -8.51
N TYR A 168 13.33 0.16 -7.75
CA TYR A 168 13.93 -1.07 -8.24
C TYR A 168 13.01 -2.25 -7.95
N LEU A 169 12.74 -3.08 -8.95
CA LEU A 169 12.16 -4.40 -8.79
C LEU A 169 13.27 -5.38 -8.42
N ALA A 170 13.21 -5.95 -7.22
CA ALA A 170 14.01 -7.09 -6.86
C ALA A 170 13.29 -8.37 -7.30
N ALA A 171 13.95 -9.20 -8.09
CA ALA A 171 13.34 -10.40 -8.67
C ALA A 171 14.37 -11.51 -8.90
N TRP A 172 13.92 -12.76 -8.82
CA TRP A 172 14.72 -13.90 -9.28
C TRP A 172 14.75 -13.91 -10.82
N CYS A 173 15.94 -13.75 -11.39
CA CYS A 173 16.12 -13.73 -12.83
C CYS A 173 16.38 -15.15 -13.34
N ARG A 174 15.42 -15.75 -14.06
CA ARG A 174 15.53 -17.14 -14.51
C ARG A 174 16.69 -17.39 -15.45
N LEU A 175 17.03 -16.41 -16.29
CA LEU A 175 18.19 -16.56 -17.18
C LEU A 175 19.53 -16.58 -16.42
N ARG A 176 19.60 -15.91 -15.27
CA ARG A 176 20.83 -15.76 -14.49
C ARG A 176 20.85 -16.63 -13.24
N GLU A 177 19.75 -17.32 -12.97
CA GLU A 177 19.54 -18.18 -11.81
C GLU A 177 19.98 -17.52 -10.50
N ALA A 178 19.62 -16.25 -10.34
CA ALA A 178 20.00 -15.44 -9.19
C ALA A 178 19.03 -14.29 -8.98
N VAL A 179 18.95 -13.80 -7.74
CA VAL A 179 18.25 -12.55 -7.42
C VAL A 179 18.98 -11.36 -8.01
N ARG A 180 18.24 -10.43 -8.61
CA ARG A 180 18.77 -9.18 -9.18
C ARG A 180 17.78 -8.05 -8.98
N GLY A 181 18.29 -6.83 -8.89
CA GLY A 181 17.47 -5.63 -8.97
C GLY A 181 17.42 -5.06 -10.38
N PHE A 182 16.23 -4.62 -10.77
CA PHE A 182 15.90 -4.04 -12.05
C PHE A 182 15.36 -2.64 -11.80
N GLN A 183 16.06 -1.61 -12.27
CA GLN A 183 15.58 -0.23 -12.13
C GLN A 183 14.34 -0.05 -13.03
N LEU A 184 13.21 0.42 -12.48
CA LEU A 184 11.95 0.50 -13.25
C LEU A 184 12.08 1.37 -14.50
N ASP A 185 12.79 2.50 -14.41
CA ASP A 185 13.03 3.40 -15.55
C ASP A 185 13.85 2.78 -16.70
N ARG A 186 14.48 1.62 -16.48
CA ARG A 186 15.24 0.88 -17.49
C ARG A 186 14.49 -0.31 -18.08
N ILE A 187 13.27 -0.54 -17.61
CA ILE A 187 12.36 -1.52 -18.19
C ILE A 187 11.68 -0.84 -19.38
N LEU A 188 12.06 -1.26 -20.58
CA LEU A 188 11.52 -0.76 -21.83
C LEU A 188 10.16 -1.40 -22.19
N GLY A 189 9.74 -2.42 -21.44
CA GLY A 189 8.46 -3.10 -21.57
C GLY A 189 8.34 -4.22 -20.55
N ALA A 190 7.14 -4.40 -20.00
CA ALA A 190 6.81 -5.45 -19.04
C ALA A 190 5.51 -6.13 -19.46
N GLU A 191 5.50 -7.46 -19.41
CA GLU A 191 4.33 -8.28 -19.69
C GLU A 191 4.15 -9.30 -18.55
N MET A 192 2.92 -9.36 -18.01
CA MET A 192 2.58 -10.37 -17.01
C MET A 192 2.33 -11.71 -17.68
N SER A 193 3.02 -12.75 -17.20
CA SER A 193 2.82 -14.12 -17.65
C SER A 193 1.59 -14.77 -17.01
N VAL A 194 1.11 -15.84 -17.62
CA VAL A 194 0.11 -16.73 -17.01
C VAL A 194 0.70 -17.62 -15.91
N GLU A 195 2.01 -17.78 -15.87
CA GLU A 195 2.72 -18.62 -14.90
C GLU A 195 2.76 -17.98 -13.50
N ARG A 196 2.54 -18.80 -12.46
CA ARG A 196 2.66 -18.36 -11.06
C ARG A 196 4.11 -18.49 -10.58
N VAL A 197 4.51 -17.56 -9.73
CA VAL A 197 5.80 -17.62 -9.03
C VAL A 197 5.81 -18.80 -8.06
N VAL A 198 6.95 -19.49 -7.97
CA VAL A 198 7.20 -20.46 -6.92
C VAL A 198 7.77 -19.71 -5.71
N PRO A 199 7.16 -19.77 -4.52
CA PRO A 199 7.65 -19.01 -3.36
C PRO A 199 9.10 -19.37 -2.99
N ARG A 200 9.99 -18.38 -2.96
CA ARG A 200 11.43 -18.50 -2.60
C ARG A 200 11.77 -17.74 -1.31
N GLU A 201 11.04 -18.02 -0.23
CA GLU A 201 11.07 -17.24 1.02
C GLU A 201 12.47 -17.10 1.66
N ARG A 202 13.34 -18.11 1.51
CA ARG A 202 14.67 -18.14 2.13
C ARG A 202 15.71 -17.24 1.46
N GLU A 203 15.46 -16.80 0.23
CA GLU A 203 16.42 -16.02 -0.55
C GLU A 203 16.24 -14.51 -0.35
N TRP A 204 15.09 -14.05 0.16
CA TRP A 204 14.75 -12.62 0.20
C TRP A 204 15.59 -11.80 1.18
N ALA A 205 15.74 -12.24 2.43
CA ALA A 205 16.36 -11.41 3.48
C ALA A 205 17.85 -11.14 3.23
N ALA A 206 18.63 -12.16 2.87
CA ALA A 206 20.04 -12.01 2.56
C ALA A 206 20.27 -11.24 1.24
N GLU A 207 19.41 -11.44 0.25
CA GLU A 207 19.49 -10.72 -1.02
C GLU A 207 19.05 -9.27 -0.91
N LEU A 208 18.14 -8.95 0.02
CA LEU A 208 17.79 -7.57 0.36
C LEU A 208 19.00 -6.80 0.87
N GLU A 209 19.80 -7.37 1.77
CA GLU A 209 21.03 -6.73 2.25
C GLU A 209 22.04 -6.52 1.11
N ARG A 210 22.19 -7.50 0.22
CA ARG A 210 23.06 -7.38 -0.95
C ARG A 210 22.56 -6.31 -1.94
N LEU A 211 21.27 -6.31 -2.25
CA LEU A 211 20.64 -5.32 -3.13
C LEU A 211 20.59 -3.93 -2.48
N ALA A 212 20.56 -3.85 -1.15
CA ALA A 212 20.68 -2.59 -0.44
C ALA A 212 22.08 -1.95 -0.60
N ALA A 213 23.11 -2.77 -0.80
CA ALA A 213 24.47 -2.28 -1.05
C ALA A 213 24.70 -1.84 -2.52
N ASP A 214 24.27 -2.64 -3.51
CA ASP A 214 24.20 -2.24 -4.92
C ASP A 214 23.05 -2.96 -5.64
N PRO A 215 21.90 -2.27 -5.83
CA PRO A 215 20.70 -2.92 -6.35
C PRO A 215 20.82 -3.37 -7.81
N VAL A 216 21.84 -2.95 -8.56
CA VAL A 216 22.04 -3.39 -9.96
C VAL A 216 23.43 -4.01 -10.13
N ALA A 217 24.04 -4.50 -9.05
CA ALA A 217 25.27 -5.29 -9.12
C ALA A 217 25.05 -6.53 -10.00
N LYS A 218 26.10 -6.89 -10.75
CA LYS A 218 26.08 -8.04 -11.65
C LYS A 218 26.01 -9.36 -10.90
#